data_AF-A0A6G0TWI3-F1
#
_entry.id   AF-A0A6G0TWI3-F1
#
_cell.length_a   1.000
_cell.length_b   1.000
_cell.length_c   1.000
_cell.angle_alpha   90.00
_cell.angle_beta   90.00
_cell.angle_gamma   90.00
#
_symmetry.space_group_name_H-M   'P 1'
#
loop_
_entity.id
_entity.type
_entity.pdbx_description
1 polymer ?
#
loop_
_entity_poly.entity_id
_entity_poly.type
_entity_poly.pdbx_seq_one_letter_code
_entity_poly.pdbx_strand_id
1 'polypeptide(L)'
;MLIVSYDTGLIVFKITLKSINLLYITNYLLSYWLFWPLAVDCNSAQTMVDRLVNSEANARRITMVESCFGSSGQPLAVPGRVLVGEGVLTKICRKKPKPRQFFLFNDILVYGNILINKKKYNKQHVIPLEEVKLESLQDEGQLRNGWLIRTASKSFAVYAATSTEKQEWMAHINKCIEDLLRKSGKKAVEVHAAVWVPDSEANVCMHCKKTQFTVLNRRHHCRNCGTVVCGPCSSKRFLLPNQSTKQLRVCLNCFDKLSRDKAQQNTLKDRSESSGDDDSDDDDNFVPSTTTPEQYSFLIIIYFYNEKDQIILFIWVTNLLLKKIPKNSTITQYINIWLKKKKIIDNYHTNLKHKFKYSRSHFLVDFLLMFVVEHHTN
;
A
#
# COMPACT_ATOMS: atom_id res chain seq x y z
N MET A 1 7.48 23.39 29.08
CA MET A 1 8.73 24.04 28.60
C MET A 1 9.63 22.98 27.97
N LEU A 2 10.25 23.26 26.82
CA LEU A 2 11.14 22.33 26.09
C LEU A 2 12.60 22.61 26.48
N ILE A 3 13.39 21.60 26.86
CA ILE A 3 14.84 21.72 27.02
C ILE A 3 15.49 20.62 26.18
N VAL A 4 16.38 20.99 25.26
CA VAL A 4 17.11 20.09 24.36
C VAL A 4 18.60 20.22 24.68
N SER A 5 19.27 19.10 24.97
CA SER A 5 20.74 19.03 25.11
C SER A 5 21.30 18.30 23.89
N TYR A 6 22.21 18.95 23.15
CA TYR A 6 22.60 18.54 21.80
C TYR A 6 23.71 17.48 21.74
N ASP A 7 24.32 17.10 22.86
CA ASP A 7 25.53 16.26 22.84
C ASP A 7 25.29 14.77 23.15
N THR A 8 24.06 14.35 23.48
CA THR A 8 23.75 12.93 23.81
C THR A 8 22.54 12.32 23.09
N GLY A 9 21.84 13.07 22.22
CA GLY A 9 20.68 12.56 21.47
C GLY A 9 19.41 12.32 22.29
N LEU A 10 19.29 12.88 23.50
CA LEU A 10 18.15 12.72 24.41
C LEU A 10 17.22 13.95 24.36
N ILE A 11 15.90 13.73 24.21
CA ILE A 11 14.89 14.82 24.19
C ILE A 11 13.87 14.66 25.33
N VAL A 12 13.76 15.67 26.22
CA VAL A 12 12.92 15.68 27.43
C VAL A 12 11.84 16.77 27.33
N PHE A 13 10.62 16.47 27.79
CA PHE A 13 9.48 17.41 27.78
C PHE A 13 8.90 17.49 29.19
N LYS A 14 8.69 18.72 29.71
CA LYS A 14 8.02 19.01 30.99
C LYS A 14 6.64 19.64 30.72
N ILE A 15 5.58 18.98 31.19
CA ILE A 15 4.19 19.41 31.04
C ILE A 15 3.56 19.56 32.44
N THR A 16 2.97 20.73 32.71
CA THR A 16 2.34 21.08 33.99
C THR A 16 0.84 21.26 33.77
N LEU A 17 0.00 20.57 34.54
CA LEU A 17 -1.46 20.61 34.40
C LEU A 17 -2.04 21.59 35.42
N LYS A 18 -2.78 22.62 34.97
CA LYS A 18 -3.58 23.48 35.85
C LYS A 18 -5.04 23.06 35.79
N SER A 19 -5.58 22.74 36.97
CA SER A 19 -7.01 22.51 37.26
C SER A 19 -7.78 21.69 36.21
N ILE A 20 -7.51 20.39 36.12
CA ILE A 20 -8.45 19.43 35.54
C ILE A 20 -8.73 18.37 36.60
N ASN A 21 -10.01 18.13 36.85
CA ASN A 21 -10.50 17.21 37.87
C ASN A 21 -9.90 15.81 37.59
N LEU A 22 -8.98 15.35 38.45
CA LEU A 22 -8.15 14.17 38.21
C LEU A 22 -8.98 12.92 37.86
N LEU A 23 -10.20 12.83 38.38
CA LEU A 23 -11.12 11.72 38.19
C LEU A 23 -11.60 11.54 36.73
N TYR A 24 -11.62 12.63 35.94
CA TYR A 24 -12.12 12.61 34.56
C TYR A 24 -11.02 12.17 33.58
N ILE A 25 -9.78 12.60 33.80
CA ILE A 25 -8.61 12.13 33.03
C ILE A 25 -8.33 10.67 33.35
N THR A 26 -8.45 10.25 34.61
CA THR A 26 -8.25 8.84 34.97
C THR A 26 -9.31 7.97 34.30
N ASN A 27 -10.59 8.32 34.35
CA ASN A 27 -11.63 7.51 33.69
C ASN A 27 -11.53 7.52 32.15
N TYR A 28 -11.10 8.62 31.53
CA TYR A 28 -10.96 8.71 30.06
C TYR A 28 -9.71 7.99 29.54
N LEU A 29 -8.60 8.01 30.28
CA LEU A 29 -7.40 7.24 29.95
C LEU A 29 -7.55 5.77 30.34
N LEU A 30 -8.25 5.46 31.43
CA LEU A 30 -8.59 4.08 31.80
C LEU A 30 -9.59 3.47 30.82
N SER A 31 -10.55 4.20 30.25
CA SER A 31 -11.44 3.62 29.22
C SER A 31 -10.72 3.37 27.89
N TYR A 32 -9.85 4.30 27.48
CA TYR A 32 -9.04 4.14 26.26
C TYR A 32 -7.99 3.04 26.35
N TRP A 33 -7.63 2.67 27.56
CA TRP A 33 -6.69 1.59 27.77
C TRP A 33 -7.36 0.33 28.19
N LEU A 34 -8.25 0.32 29.19
CA LEU A 34 -9.03 -0.87 29.60
C LEU A 34 -9.83 -1.51 28.45
N PHE A 35 -10.08 -0.77 27.36
CA PHE A 35 -10.62 -1.30 26.11
C PHE A 35 -9.63 -1.37 24.92
N TRP A 36 -8.36 -1.03 25.12
CA TRP A 36 -7.27 -1.36 24.20
C TRP A 36 -6.27 -2.37 24.77
N PRO A 37 -6.69 -3.62 25.00
CA PRO A 37 -5.79 -4.76 24.91
C PRO A 37 -6.19 -5.59 23.70
N LEU A 38 -6.02 -5.04 22.50
CA LEU A 38 -5.83 -5.82 21.28
C LEU A 38 -5.06 -4.90 20.34
N ALA A 39 -3.76 -5.19 20.18
CA ALA A 39 -3.22 -5.10 18.84
C ALA A 39 -4.30 -5.69 17.92
N VAL A 40 -4.84 -4.89 17.00
CA VAL A 40 -5.50 -5.48 15.84
C VAL A 40 -4.45 -6.39 15.27
N ASP A 41 -4.69 -7.66 15.48
CA ASP A 41 -3.68 -8.66 15.70
C ASP A 41 -3.03 -8.90 14.35
N CYS A 42 -1.92 -8.20 14.06
CA CYS A 42 -1.16 -8.42 12.84
C CYS A 42 -0.64 -9.87 12.78
N ASN A 43 -0.60 -10.57 13.93
CA ASN A 43 -0.35 -12.01 14.04
C ASN A 43 -1.60 -12.89 13.84
N SER A 44 -2.84 -12.37 13.94
CA SER A 44 -4.05 -13.19 13.71
C SER A 44 -4.17 -13.68 12.27
N ALA A 45 -3.83 -12.85 11.27
CA ALA A 45 -3.85 -13.28 9.88
C ALA A 45 -2.68 -14.23 9.55
N GLN A 46 -1.53 -14.10 10.23
CA GLN A 46 -0.40 -15.03 10.06
C GLN A 46 -0.78 -16.41 10.62
N THR A 47 -1.31 -16.43 11.84
CA THR A 47 -1.79 -17.64 12.51
C THR A 47 -3.01 -18.25 11.82
N MET A 48 -3.90 -17.46 11.22
CA MET A 48 -5.04 -17.98 10.46
C MET A 48 -4.61 -18.59 9.13
N VAL A 49 -3.75 -17.95 8.36
CA VAL A 49 -3.22 -18.54 7.11
C VAL A 49 -2.50 -19.84 7.45
N ASP A 50 -1.58 -19.84 8.42
CA ASP A 50 -0.82 -21.04 8.79
C ASP A 50 -1.72 -22.17 9.36
N ARG A 51 -2.81 -21.85 10.06
CA ARG A 51 -3.82 -22.82 10.52
C ARG A 51 -4.75 -23.33 9.41
N LEU A 52 -4.99 -22.51 8.38
CA LEU A 52 -5.88 -22.84 7.27
C LEU A 52 -5.16 -23.49 6.09
N VAL A 53 -3.84 -23.33 6.00
CA VAL A 53 -2.99 -24.02 5.03
C VAL A 53 -3.29 -25.51 5.11
N ASN A 54 -3.67 -26.08 3.97
CA ASN A 54 -4.03 -27.49 3.82
C ASN A 54 -5.21 -27.97 4.70
N SER A 55 -5.98 -27.06 5.30
CA SER A 55 -7.23 -27.43 5.99
C SER A 55 -8.31 -27.80 4.98
N GLU A 56 -9.15 -28.77 5.33
CA GLU A 56 -10.29 -29.18 4.51
C GLU A 56 -11.27 -28.01 4.28
N ALA A 57 -11.43 -27.12 5.29
CA ALA A 57 -12.24 -25.92 5.18
C ALA A 57 -11.71 -24.96 4.12
N ASN A 58 -10.39 -24.73 4.06
CA ASN A 58 -9.79 -23.91 3.01
C ASN A 58 -9.94 -24.58 1.63
N ALA A 59 -9.65 -25.88 1.51
CA ALA A 59 -9.82 -26.60 0.25
C ALA A 59 -11.25 -26.45 -0.31
N ARG A 60 -12.27 -26.66 0.54
CA ARG A 60 -13.68 -26.47 0.17
C ARG A 60 -13.97 -25.04 -0.31
N ARG A 61 -13.44 -24.01 0.37
CA ARG A 61 -13.61 -22.61 -0.05
C ARG A 61 -12.98 -22.33 -1.41
N ILE A 62 -11.78 -22.87 -1.70
CA ILE A 62 -11.14 -22.70 -3.02
C ILE A 62 -11.96 -23.38 -4.12
N THR A 63 -12.43 -24.60 -3.89
CA THR A 63 -13.31 -25.31 -4.83
C THR A 63 -14.61 -24.55 -5.09
N MET A 64 -15.19 -23.89 -4.07
CA MET A 64 -16.35 -23.02 -4.28
C MET A 64 -16.02 -21.86 -5.23
N VAL A 65 -14.87 -21.21 -5.09
CA VAL A 65 -14.43 -20.14 -6.01
C VAL A 65 -14.30 -20.67 -7.44
N GLU A 66 -13.64 -21.82 -7.63
CA GLU A 66 -13.51 -22.47 -8.95
C GLU A 66 -14.88 -22.78 -9.56
N SER A 67 -15.81 -23.33 -8.76
CA SER A 67 -17.17 -23.65 -9.20
C SER A 67 -17.93 -22.42 -9.71
N CYS A 68 -17.68 -21.24 -9.12
CA CYS A 68 -18.30 -20.00 -9.57
C CYS A 68 -17.81 -19.57 -10.97
N PHE A 69 -16.57 -19.90 -11.35
CA PHE A 69 -16.06 -19.67 -12.71
C PHE A 69 -16.44 -20.79 -13.70
N GLY A 70 -16.75 -21.97 -13.20
CA GLY A 70 -17.14 -23.15 -13.98
C GLY A 70 -16.05 -23.54 -15.00
N SER A 71 -16.46 -24.11 -16.12
CA SER A 71 -15.55 -24.55 -17.20
C SER A 71 -14.78 -23.42 -17.89
N SER A 72 -15.13 -22.16 -17.63
CA SER A 72 -14.42 -21.00 -18.18
C SER A 72 -13.24 -20.53 -17.32
N GLY A 73 -13.13 -21.06 -16.10
CA GLY A 73 -12.04 -20.77 -15.16
C GLY A 73 -10.87 -21.74 -15.31
N GLN A 74 -9.73 -21.31 -14.77
CA GLN A 74 -8.56 -22.12 -14.52
C GLN A 74 -8.59 -22.63 -13.07
N PRO A 75 -8.01 -23.81 -12.80
CA PRO A 75 -7.83 -24.32 -11.44
C PRO A 75 -7.03 -23.35 -10.57
N LEU A 76 -7.49 -23.17 -9.33
CA LEU A 76 -6.89 -22.35 -8.29
C LEU A 76 -6.38 -23.21 -7.13
N ALA A 77 -6.84 -24.45 -6.96
CA ALA A 77 -6.35 -25.33 -5.89
C ALA A 77 -4.88 -25.72 -6.13
N VAL A 78 -3.99 -25.25 -5.26
CA VAL A 78 -2.59 -25.69 -5.18
C VAL A 78 -2.18 -25.84 -3.71
N PRO A 79 -1.23 -26.73 -3.37
CA PRO A 79 -0.75 -26.88 -2.00
C PRO A 79 -0.25 -25.56 -1.42
N GLY A 80 -0.60 -25.27 -0.15
CA GLY A 80 -0.19 -24.05 0.53
C GLY A 80 -0.93 -22.76 0.15
N ARG A 81 -1.81 -22.78 -0.87
CA ARG A 81 -2.63 -21.62 -1.21
C ARG A 81 -3.82 -21.49 -0.26
N VAL A 82 -4.07 -20.28 0.23
CA VAL A 82 -5.15 -19.96 1.17
C VAL A 82 -5.99 -18.81 0.64
N LEU A 83 -7.32 -18.96 0.71
CA LEU A 83 -8.24 -17.87 0.41
C LEU A 83 -8.32 -16.91 1.62
N VAL A 84 -7.76 -15.71 1.45
CA VAL A 84 -7.64 -14.68 2.48
C VAL A 84 -8.90 -13.81 2.54
N GLY A 85 -9.44 -13.42 1.39
CA GLY A 85 -10.62 -12.56 1.33
C GLY A 85 -11.32 -12.57 -0.01
N GLU A 86 -12.57 -12.14 -0.03
CA GLU A 86 -13.38 -12.01 -1.24
C GLU A 86 -14.34 -10.83 -1.13
N GLY A 87 -14.71 -10.23 -2.27
CA GLY A 87 -15.58 -9.07 -2.27
C GLY A 87 -15.77 -8.43 -3.65
N VAL A 88 -16.71 -7.51 -3.74
CA VAL A 88 -17.01 -6.79 -4.98
C VAL A 88 -16.33 -5.43 -4.97
N LEU A 89 -15.41 -5.20 -5.90
CA LEU A 89 -14.81 -3.88 -6.10
C LEU A 89 -15.25 -3.28 -7.43
N THR A 90 -15.36 -1.96 -7.48
CA THR A 90 -15.66 -1.23 -8.70
C THR A 90 -14.37 -0.96 -9.46
N LYS A 91 -14.14 -1.69 -10.54
CA LYS A 91 -12.97 -1.51 -11.41
C LYS A 91 -13.21 -0.42 -12.43
N ILE A 92 -12.32 0.57 -12.48
CA ILE A 92 -12.33 1.56 -13.57
C ILE A 92 -11.85 0.90 -14.85
N CYS A 93 -12.70 0.98 -15.87
CA CYS A 93 -12.40 0.52 -17.22
C CYS A 93 -12.46 1.71 -18.18
N ARG A 94 -11.86 1.58 -19.36
CA ARG A 94 -11.82 2.65 -20.38
C ARG A 94 -13.15 3.38 -20.63
N LYS A 95 -14.28 2.65 -20.63
CA LYS A 95 -15.61 3.21 -20.96
C LYS A 95 -16.45 3.58 -19.75
N LYS A 96 -16.46 2.73 -18.71
CA LYS A 96 -17.30 2.92 -17.52
C LYS A 96 -16.77 2.12 -16.34
N PRO A 97 -17.00 2.57 -15.10
CA PRO A 97 -16.81 1.75 -13.91
C PRO A 97 -17.63 0.47 -14.02
N LYS A 98 -17.08 -0.66 -13.58
CA LYS A 98 -17.81 -1.93 -13.56
C LYS A 98 -17.50 -2.74 -12.30
N PRO A 99 -18.52 -3.31 -11.63
CA PRO A 99 -18.31 -4.19 -10.51
C PRO A 99 -17.64 -5.49 -10.97
N ARG A 100 -16.70 -5.98 -10.18
CA ARG A 100 -15.97 -7.23 -10.39
C ARG A 100 -15.90 -7.97 -9.07
N GLN A 101 -16.06 -9.28 -9.12
CA GLN A 101 -15.77 -10.11 -7.95
C GLN A 101 -14.25 -10.29 -7.89
N PHE A 102 -13.66 -9.98 -6.74
CA PHE A 102 -12.26 -10.19 -6.41
C PHE A 102 -12.13 -11.27 -5.34
N PHE A 103 -11.05 -12.06 -5.45
CA PHE A 103 -10.64 -13.07 -4.49
C PHE A 103 -9.14 -12.87 -4.23
N LEU A 104 -8.79 -12.62 -2.98
CA LEU A 104 -7.41 -12.54 -2.53
C LEU A 104 -7.00 -13.91 -2.00
N PHE A 105 -5.98 -14.50 -2.62
CA PHE A 105 -5.23 -15.59 -2.06
C PHE A 105 -3.91 -15.08 -1.48
N ASN A 106 -3.23 -15.90 -0.69
CA ASN A 106 -1.95 -15.55 -0.11
C ASN A 106 -0.82 -15.38 -1.15
N ASP A 107 -0.97 -15.86 -2.38
CA ASP A 107 0.02 -15.80 -3.46
C ASP A 107 -0.47 -15.14 -4.76
N ILE A 108 -1.80 -15.10 -4.98
CA ILE A 108 -2.42 -14.55 -6.18
C ILE A 108 -3.63 -13.67 -5.86
N LEU A 109 -3.88 -12.67 -6.71
CA LEU A 109 -5.13 -11.93 -6.77
C LEU A 109 -5.94 -12.40 -7.98
N VAL A 110 -7.18 -12.83 -7.76
CA VAL A 110 -8.08 -13.30 -8.82
C VAL A 110 -9.27 -12.36 -8.95
N TYR A 111 -9.69 -12.05 -10.17
CA TYR A 111 -10.94 -11.33 -10.39
C TYR A 111 -11.68 -11.76 -11.65
N GLY A 112 -13.00 -11.52 -11.68
CA GLY A 112 -13.87 -11.90 -12.79
C GLY A 112 -15.03 -10.93 -13.00
N ASN A 113 -15.68 -11.00 -14.17
CA ASN A 113 -16.95 -10.31 -14.38
C ASN A 113 -18.06 -11.05 -13.64
N ILE A 114 -18.93 -10.29 -13.00
CA ILE A 114 -20.15 -10.80 -12.37
C ILE A 114 -21.21 -11.02 -13.45
N LEU A 115 -21.71 -12.26 -13.54
CA LEU A 115 -22.86 -12.60 -14.37
C LEU A 115 -24.18 -12.38 -13.61
N ILE A 116 -25.29 -12.41 -14.35
CA ILE A 116 -26.65 -12.27 -13.79
C ILE A 116 -26.87 -13.38 -12.74
N ASN A 117 -27.56 -13.04 -11.64
CA ASN A 117 -27.75 -13.79 -10.39
C ASN A 117 -26.57 -13.82 -9.38
N LYS A 118 -25.50 -13.03 -9.56
CA LYS A 118 -24.40 -12.82 -8.58
C LYS A 118 -23.63 -14.07 -8.12
N LYS A 119 -23.92 -15.26 -8.65
CA LYS A 119 -23.31 -16.55 -8.25
C LYS A 119 -22.36 -17.17 -9.29
N LYS A 120 -22.30 -16.62 -10.51
CA LYS A 120 -21.40 -17.09 -11.58
C LYS A 120 -20.51 -15.96 -12.08
N TYR A 121 -19.26 -16.30 -12.39
CA TYR A 121 -18.24 -15.36 -12.84
C TYR A 121 -17.62 -15.83 -14.16
N ASN A 122 -17.13 -14.90 -14.98
CA ASN A 122 -16.39 -15.24 -16.20
C ASN A 122 -15.21 -14.27 -16.43
N LYS A 123 -14.38 -14.58 -17.44
CA LYS A 123 -13.13 -13.85 -17.73
C LYS A 123 -12.26 -13.77 -16.47
N GLN A 124 -11.94 -14.94 -15.93
CA GLN A 124 -11.03 -15.05 -14.81
C GLN A 124 -9.68 -14.42 -15.17
N HIS A 125 -9.20 -13.55 -14.29
CA HIS A 125 -7.88 -12.95 -14.36
C HIS A 125 -7.14 -13.35 -13.09
N VAL A 126 -6.00 -14.01 -13.26
CA VAL A 126 -5.11 -14.42 -12.16
C VAL A 126 -3.86 -13.55 -12.23
N ILE A 127 -3.52 -12.89 -11.11
CA ILE A 127 -2.38 -11.98 -11.00
C ILE A 127 -1.48 -12.49 -9.86
N PRO A 128 -0.22 -12.86 -10.13
CA PRO A 128 0.75 -13.15 -9.07
C PRO A 128 0.98 -11.92 -8.19
N LEU A 129 0.89 -12.08 -6.87
CA LEU A 129 1.07 -10.96 -5.93
C LEU A 129 2.51 -10.44 -5.91
N GLU A 130 3.51 -11.26 -6.25
CA GLU A 130 4.92 -10.83 -6.35
C GLU A 130 5.11 -9.65 -7.34
N GLU A 131 4.20 -9.48 -8.30
CA GLU A 131 4.23 -8.42 -9.31
C GLU A 131 3.33 -7.22 -8.98
N VAL A 132 2.67 -7.23 -7.81
CA VAL A 132 1.67 -6.23 -7.45
C VAL A 132 2.28 -5.13 -6.60
N LYS A 133 1.98 -3.88 -6.98
CA LYS A 133 2.23 -2.70 -6.15
C LYS A 133 0.94 -1.90 -5.98
N LEU A 134 0.65 -1.52 -4.75
CA LEU A 134 -0.53 -0.72 -4.42
C LEU A 134 -0.17 0.76 -4.26
N GLU A 135 -1.07 1.63 -4.71
CA GLU A 135 -0.95 3.07 -4.55
C GLU A 135 -2.33 3.65 -4.24
N SER A 136 -2.48 4.30 -3.09
CA SER A 136 -3.75 4.94 -2.72
C SER A 136 -4.07 6.10 -3.66
N LEU A 137 -5.33 6.19 -4.10
CA LEU A 137 -5.83 7.36 -4.82
C LEU A 137 -6.49 8.33 -3.85
N GLN A 138 -6.44 9.62 -4.20
CA GLN A 138 -7.20 10.66 -3.52
C GLN A 138 -8.67 10.57 -3.93
N ASP A 139 -9.56 10.99 -3.03
CA ASP A 139 -10.99 11.05 -3.32
C ASP A 139 -11.27 12.26 -4.24
N GLU A 140 -11.97 12.03 -5.34
CA GLU A 140 -12.34 13.08 -6.31
C GLU A 140 -13.82 12.96 -6.69
N GLY A 141 -14.64 13.92 -6.24
CA GLY A 141 -16.08 13.93 -6.49
C GLY A 141 -16.76 12.65 -5.99
N GLN A 142 -17.34 11.87 -6.91
CA GLN A 142 -18.01 10.60 -6.61
C GLN A 142 -17.05 9.40 -6.54
N LEU A 143 -15.80 9.58 -6.96
CA LEU A 143 -14.78 8.53 -6.95
C LEU A 143 -14.07 8.56 -5.59
N ARG A 144 -14.58 7.76 -4.66
CA ARG A 144 -14.08 7.70 -3.27
C ARG A 144 -13.61 6.30 -2.90
N ASN A 145 -12.64 6.23 -1.99
CA ASN A 145 -12.08 4.96 -1.51
C ASN A 145 -11.38 4.18 -2.65
N GLY A 146 -10.64 4.90 -3.51
CA GLY A 146 -9.90 4.31 -4.62
C GLY A 146 -8.43 3.96 -4.33
N TRP A 147 -7.89 2.98 -5.05
CA TRP A 147 -6.45 2.71 -5.14
C TRP A 147 -6.10 2.09 -6.50
N LEU A 148 -4.83 2.21 -6.89
CA LEU A 148 -4.26 1.54 -8.04
C LEU A 148 -3.70 0.18 -7.65
N ILE A 149 -4.02 -0.82 -8.46
CA ILE A 149 -3.33 -2.11 -8.51
C ILE A 149 -2.41 -2.03 -9.72
N ARG A 150 -1.11 -1.89 -9.48
CA ARG A 150 -0.08 -1.90 -10.52
C ARG A 150 0.43 -3.32 -10.72
N THR A 151 0.55 -3.74 -11.96
CA THR A 151 1.10 -5.06 -12.34
C THR A 151 2.00 -4.92 -13.56
N ALA A 152 2.83 -5.94 -13.84
CA ALA A 152 3.72 -5.93 -15.01
C ALA A 152 2.96 -5.85 -16.34
N SER A 153 1.79 -6.51 -16.42
CA SER A 153 1.03 -6.63 -17.67
C SER A 153 -0.13 -5.64 -17.80
N LYS A 154 -0.78 -5.27 -16.69
CA LYS A 154 -1.97 -4.42 -16.71
C LYS A 154 -2.27 -3.77 -15.36
N SER A 155 -2.06 -2.46 -15.29
CA SER A 155 -2.42 -1.65 -14.12
C SER A 155 -3.82 -1.08 -14.22
N PHE A 156 -4.51 -0.94 -13.09
CA PHE A 156 -5.88 -0.40 -13.06
C PHE A 156 -6.28 0.14 -11.68
N ALA A 157 -7.23 1.09 -11.68
CA ALA A 157 -7.86 1.58 -10.47
C ALA A 157 -9.06 0.71 -10.06
N VAL A 158 -9.22 0.53 -8.76
CA VAL A 158 -10.39 -0.07 -8.11
C VAL A 158 -10.88 0.83 -6.99
N TYR A 159 -12.17 0.72 -6.69
CA TYR A 159 -12.86 1.51 -5.67
C TYR A 159 -13.71 0.57 -4.80
N ALA A 160 -13.58 0.72 -3.50
CA ALA A 160 -14.39 0.03 -2.50
C ALA A 160 -15.65 0.83 -2.16
N ALA A 161 -16.66 0.17 -1.59
CA ALA A 161 -17.89 0.84 -1.15
C ALA A 161 -17.64 1.75 0.06
N THR A 162 -16.71 1.35 0.94
CA THR A 162 -16.39 2.08 2.18
C THR A 162 -14.89 2.29 2.33
N SER A 163 -14.52 3.28 3.16
CA SER A 163 -13.12 3.53 3.52
C SER A 163 -12.50 2.34 4.25
N THR A 164 -13.27 1.70 5.16
CA THR A 164 -12.87 0.50 5.87
C THR A 164 -12.55 -0.64 4.91
N GLU A 165 -13.42 -0.91 3.93
CA GLU A 165 -13.18 -1.94 2.92
C GLU A 165 -11.91 -1.63 2.10
N LYS A 166 -11.68 -0.38 1.69
CA LYS A 166 -10.41 0.02 1.05
C LYS A 166 -9.21 -0.31 1.93
N GLN A 167 -9.25 0.10 3.21
CA GLN A 167 -8.14 -0.09 4.14
C GLN A 167 -7.84 -1.58 4.35
N GLU A 168 -8.86 -2.41 4.55
CA GLU A 168 -8.73 -3.85 4.75
C GLU A 168 -8.17 -4.55 3.51
N TRP A 169 -8.68 -4.25 2.31
CA TRP A 169 -8.15 -4.81 1.07
C TRP A 169 -6.68 -4.45 0.86
N MET A 170 -6.33 -3.17 0.99
CA MET A 170 -4.94 -2.73 0.82
C MET A 170 -4.02 -3.37 1.86
N ALA A 171 -4.44 -3.44 3.12
CA ALA A 171 -3.66 -4.04 4.20
C ALA A 171 -3.44 -5.54 3.97
N HIS A 172 -4.49 -6.30 3.64
CA HIS A 172 -4.37 -7.74 3.39
C HIS A 172 -3.51 -8.05 2.16
N ILE A 173 -3.65 -7.30 1.07
CA ILE A 173 -2.82 -7.48 -0.12
C ILE A 173 -1.35 -7.19 0.21
N ASN A 174 -1.05 -6.05 0.84
CA ASN A 174 0.33 -5.70 1.22
C ASN A 174 0.95 -6.76 2.13
N LYS A 175 0.18 -7.25 3.11
CA LYS A 175 0.64 -8.32 4.00
C LYS A 175 0.99 -9.60 3.22
N CYS A 176 0.14 -10.03 2.29
CA CYS A 176 0.42 -11.21 1.47
C CYS A 176 1.69 -11.00 0.63
N ILE A 177 1.88 -9.82 0.03
CA ILE A 177 3.07 -9.48 -0.74
C ILE A 177 4.33 -9.55 0.14
N GLU A 178 4.32 -8.92 1.30
CA GLU A 178 5.45 -8.92 2.25
C GLU A 178 5.83 -10.34 2.66
N ASP A 179 4.83 -11.18 2.95
CA ASP A 179 5.04 -12.58 3.31
C ASP A 179 5.64 -13.41 2.18
N LEU A 180 5.15 -13.22 0.94
CA LEU A 180 5.67 -13.91 -0.24
C LEU A 180 7.12 -13.53 -0.51
N LEU A 181 7.43 -12.23 -0.53
CA LEU A 181 8.78 -11.74 -0.79
C LEU A 181 9.77 -12.21 0.28
N ARG A 182 9.33 -12.23 1.55
CA ARG A 182 10.12 -12.77 2.66
C ARG A 182 10.39 -14.27 2.49
N LYS A 183 9.41 -15.06 2.04
CA LYS A 183 9.54 -16.51 1.84
C LYS A 183 10.35 -16.86 0.59
N SER A 184 10.22 -16.10 -0.50
CA SER A 184 10.87 -16.39 -1.77
C SER A 184 12.28 -15.81 -1.89
N GLY A 185 12.64 -14.83 -1.05
CA GLY A 185 13.90 -14.09 -1.14
C GLY A 185 14.01 -13.20 -2.38
N LYS A 186 12.94 -13.09 -3.18
CA LYS A 186 12.90 -12.27 -4.39
C LYS A 186 12.72 -10.80 -4.05
N LYS A 187 13.19 -9.93 -4.95
CA LYS A 187 12.90 -8.49 -4.91
C LYS A 187 11.56 -8.20 -5.59
N ALA A 188 10.88 -7.17 -5.12
CA ALA A 188 9.66 -6.67 -5.75
C ALA A 188 9.93 -6.22 -7.20
N VAL A 189 8.95 -6.44 -8.08
CA VAL A 189 9.00 -5.93 -9.45
C VAL A 189 8.85 -4.42 -9.45
N GLU A 190 9.75 -3.70 -10.12
CA GLU A 190 9.69 -2.23 -10.21
C GLU A 190 9.01 -1.72 -11.49
N VAL A 191 9.03 -2.52 -12.57
CA VAL A 191 8.48 -2.15 -13.88
C VAL A 191 7.02 -2.59 -13.99
N HIS A 192 6.11 -1.62 -14.06
CA HIS A 192 4.67 -1.86 -14.14
C HIS A 192 4.06 -1.25 -15.41
N ALA A 193 3.00 -1.88 -15.94
CA ALA A 193 2.25 -1.33 -17.05
C ALA A 193 1.59 0.01 -16.69
N ALA A 194 1.42 0.90 -17.67
CA ALA A 194 0.74 2.17 -17.43
C ALA A 194 -0.76 1.99 -17.12
N VAL A 195 -1.28 2.84 -16.24
CA VAL A 195 -2.72 2.99 -16.03
C VAL A 195 -3.29 3.78 -17.20
N TRP A 196 -4.37 3.27 -17.80
CA TRP A 196 -4.98 3.94 -18.95
C TRP A 196 -5.88 5.08 -18.49
N VAL A 197 -5.75 6.21 -19.18
CA VAL A 197 -6.65 7.35 -19.02
C VAL A 197 -8.05 6.94 -19.53
N PRO A 198 -9.12 7.12 -18.72
CA PRO A 198 -10.50 6.87 -19.14
C PRO A 198 -10.91 7.67 -20.40
N ASP A 199 -11.75 7.08 -21.25
CA ASP A 199 -12.19 7.73 -22.50
C ASP A 199 -12.92 9.05 -22.24
N SER A 200 -13.63 9.15 -21.12
CA SER A 200 -14.38 10.33 -20.69
C SER A 200 -13.50 11.52 -20.32
N GLU A 201 -12.23 11.28 -19.96
CA GLU A 201 -11.27 12.32 -19.58
C GLU A 201 -10.50 12.87 -20.79
N ALA A 202 -10.67 12.26 -21.97
CA ALA A 202 -9.95 12.65 -23.18
C ALA A 202 -10.91 12.95 -24.34
N ASN A 203 -11.28 14.22 -24.50
CA ASN A 203 -12.10 14.69 -25.62
C ASN A 203 -11.27 15.08 -26.86
N VAL A 204 -9.98 15.31 -26.69
CA VAL A 204 -9.02 15.62 -27.75
C VAL A 204 -7.78 14.73 -27.63
N CYS A 205 -7.10 14.46 -28.73
CA CYS A 205 -5.85 13.69 -28.74
C CYS A 205 -4.81 14.30 -27.79
N MET A 206 -4.29 13.50 -26.86
CA MET A 206 -3.35 13.98 -25.83
C MET A 206 -1.96 14.30 -26.37
N HIS A 207 -1.63 13.94 -27.62
CA HIS A 207 -0.37 14.32 -28.27
C HIS A 207 -0.54 15.53 -29.18
N CYS A 208 -1.30 15.41 -30.27
CA CYS A 208 -1.38 16.52 -31.22
C CYS A 208 -2.24 17.68 -30.73
N LYS A 209 -3.12 17.48 -29.73
CA LYS A 209 -4.08 18.46 -29.20
C LYS A 209 -5.02 19.08 -30.26
N LYS A 210 -4.96 18.59 -31.51
CA LYS A 210 -5.73 19.09 -32.67
C LYS A 210 -6.94 18.21 -32.99
N THR A 211 -6.79 16.88 -32.90
CA THR A 211 -7.85 15.95 -33.27
C THR A 211 -8.86 15.81 -32.14
N GLN A 212 -10.07 16.35 -32.31
CA GLN A 212 -11.20 16.06 -31.44
C GLN A 212 -11.74 14.65 -31.71
N PHE A 213 -12.04 13.92 -30.65
CA PHE A 213 -12.56 12.55 -30.77
C PHE A 213 -14.06 12.56 -31.03
N THR A 214 -14.48 11.80 -32.04
CA THR A 214 -15.86 11.63 -32.48
C THR A 214 -16.13 10.16 -32.80
N VAL A 215 -17.31 9.82 -33.34
CA VAL A 215 -17.61 8.45 -33.80
C VAL A 215 -16.67 8.02 -34.95
N LEU A 216 -16.29 8.97 -35.81
CA LEU A 216 -15.36 8.77 -36.92
C LEU A 216 -13.90 8.86 -36.44
N ASN A 217 -13.58 9.87 -35.64
CA ASN A 217 -12.25 10.04 -35.04
C ASN A 217 -12.15 9.25 -33.74
N ARG A 218 -11.86 7.96 -33.86
CA ARG A 218 -11.86 7.03 -32.72
C ARG A 218 -10.66 7.25 -31.79
N ARG A 219 -10.90 7.02 -30.48
CA ARG A 219 -9.87 6.99 -29.43
C ARG A 219 -9.00 5.74 -29.52
N HIS A 220 -7.71 5.89 -29.24
CA HIS A 220 -6.78 4.78 -29.05
C HIS A 220 -5.93 4.99 -27.82
N HIS A 221 -5.58 3.91 -27.11
CA HIS A 221 -4.63 3.97 -26.00
C HIS A 221 -3.25 3.49 -26.42
N CYS A 222 -2.22 4.24 -26.04
CA CYS A 222 -0.84 3.76 -26.08
C CYS A 222 -0.66 2.69 -24.99
N ARG A 223 -0.16 1.50 -25.35
CA ARG A 223 0.05 0.42 -24.37
C ARG A 223 1.23 0.68 -23.42
N ASN A 224 2.17 1.53 -23.84
CA ASN A 224 3.33 1.87 -23.02
C ASN A 224 3.01 2.95 -21.99
N CYS A 225 2.39 4.07 -22.39
CA CYS A 225 2.15 5.22 -21.49
C CYS A 225 0.69 5.45 -21.08
N GLY A 226 -0.27 4.70 -21.63
CA GLY A 226 -1.68 4.76 -21.21
C GLY A 226 -2.48 5.98 -21.70
N THR A 227 -1.86 6.93 -22.42
CA THR A 227 -2.54 8.13 -22.93
C THR A 227 -3.50 7.83 -24.09
N VAL A 228 -4.50 8.70 -24.25
CA VAL A 228 -5.50 8.63 -25.33
C VAL A 228 -5.06 9.47 -26.54
N VAL A 229 -4.95 8.83 -27.69
CA VAL A 229 -4.29 9.35 -28.88
C VAL A 229 -5.10 9.01 -30.14
N CYS A 230 -4.99 9.84 -31.18
CA CYS A 230 -5.62 9.56 -32.48
C CYS A 230 -4.81 8.53 -33.30
N GLY A 231 -5.41 8.05 -34.38
CA GLY A 231 -4.79 7.05 -35.28
C GLY A 231 -3.41 7.49 -35.79
N PRO A 232 -3.28 8.71 -36.35
CA PRO A 232 -1.99 9.25 -36.80
C PRO A 232 -0.91 9.32 -35.71
N CYS A 233 -1.25 9.77 -34.50
CA CYS A 233 -0.31 9.85 -33.37
C CYS A 233 0.07 8.49 -32.77
N SER A 234 -0.46 7.38 -33.29
CA SER A 234 -0.22 6.03 -32.82
C SER A 234 -0.14 5.00 -33.93
N SER A 235 0.37 5.41 -35.09
CA SER A 235 0.46 4.55 -36.29
C SER A 235 1.43 3.36 -36.14
N LYS A 236 2.29 3.37 -35.10
CA LYS A 236 3.31 2.35 -34.87
C LYS A 236 2.92 1.33 -33.80
N ARG A 237 3.63 0.20 -33.84
CA ARG A 237 3.51 -0.89 -32.86
C ARG A 237 4.88 -1.30 -32.35
N PHE A 238 4.96 -1.75 -31.11
CA PHE A 238 6.19 -2.18 -30.46
C PHE A 238 5.94 -3.42 -29.60
N LEU A 239 6.93 -4.30 -29.45
CA LEU A 239 6.82 -5.48 -28.57
C LEU A 239 7.04 -5.06 -27.12
N LEU A 240 6.05 -5.30 -26.25
CA LEU A 240 6.14 -5.05 -24.82
C LEU A 240 6.10 -6.41 -24.11
N PRO A 241 7.26 -7.04 -23.82
CA PRO A 241 7.33 -8.43 -23.39
C PRO A 241 6.48 -8.73 -22.15
N ASN A 242 6.45 -7.80 -21.19
CA ASN A 242 5.69 -7.94 -19.95
C ASN A 242 4.16 -7.84 -20.15
N GLN A 243 3.69 -7.44 -21.34
CA GLN A 243 2.27 -7.27 -21.63
C GLN A 243 1.76 -8.24 -22.70
N SER A 244 2.58 -8.60 -23.70
CA SER A 244 2.19 -9.49 -24.79
C SER A 244 3.40 -10.00 -25.57
N THR A 245 3.29 -11.22 -26.10
CA THR A 245 4.19 -11.77 -27.11
C THR A 245 4.02 -11.14 -28.50
N LYS A 246 2.94 -10.38 -28.71
CA LYS A 246 2.65 -9.69 -29.98
C LYS A 246 2.95 -8.20 -29.87
N GLN A 247 3.25 -7.57 -31.00
CA GLN A 247 3.43 -6.12 -31.04
C GLN A 247 2.12 -5.36 -30.74
N LEU A 248 2.22 -4.41 -29.81
CA LEU A 248 1.11 -3.60 -29.31
C LEU A 248 1.22 -2.17 -29.83
N ARG A 249 0.07 -1.51 -30.05
CA ARG A 249 0.03 -0.10 -30.49
C ARG A 249 0.64 0.82 -29.44
N VAL A 250 1.57 1.65 -29.87
CA VAL A 250 2.19 2.70 -29.05
C VAL A 250 2.06 4.04 -29.74
N CYS A 251 2.07 5.13 -28.99
CA CYS A 251 2.19 6.46 -29.58
C CYS A 251 3.59 6.64 -30.20
N LEU A 252 3.73 7.61 -31.10
CA LEU A 252 5.00 7.90 -31.77
C LEU A 252 6.12 8.18 -30.77
N ASN A 253 5.88 9.03 -29.76
CA ASN A 253 6.88 9.33 -28.73
C ASN A 253 7.37 8.08 -27.98
N CYS A 254 6.47 7.13 -27.67
CA CYS A 254 6.86 5.88 -27.03
C CYS A 254 7.60 4.97 -28.00
N PHE A 255 7.20 4.91 -29.26
CA PHE A 255 7.89 4.13 -30.28
C PHE A 255 9.34 4.59 -30.43
N ASP A 256 9.56 5.90 -30.53
CA ASP A 256 10.90 6.47 -30.72
C ASP A 256 11.79 6.20 -29.50
N LYS A 257 11.24 6.39 -28.29
CA LYS A 257 11.95 6.08 -27.04
C LYS A 257 12.33 4.60 -26.98
N LEU A 258 11.35 3.70 -27.11
CA LEU A 258 11.58 2.26 -27.00
C LEU A 258 12.52 1.72 -28.09
N SER A 259 12.48 2.31 -29.29
CA SER A 259 13.38 1.93 -30.39
C SER A 259 14.83 2.33 -30.10
N ARG A 260 15.05 3.53 -29.52
CA ARG A 260 16.39 3.95 -29.06
C ARG A 260 16.90 3.06 -27.94
N ASP A 261 16.06 2.79 -26.94
CA ASP A 261 16.42 1.91 -25.81
C ASP A 261 16.81 0.51 -26.31
N LYS A 262 16.09 -0.03 -27.30
CA LYS A 262 16.41 -1.32 -27.92
C LYS A 262 17.73 -1.31 -28.69
N ALA A 263 18.01 -0.23 -29.44
CA ALA A 263 19.26 -0.12 -30.18
C ALA A 263 20.49 -0.07 -29.25
N GLN A 264 20.39 0.67 -28.14
CA GLN A 264 21.45 0.75 -27.14
C GLN A 264 21.74 -0.60 -26.46
N GLN A 265 20.71 -1.39 -26.19
CA GLN A 265 20.88 -2.74 -25.63
C GLN A 265 21.61 -3.69 -26.57
N ASN A 266 21.36 -3.60 -27.89
CA ASN A 266 22.07 -4.41 -28.87
C ASN A 266 23.56 -4.03 -28.96
N THR A 267 23.90 -2.73 -28.96
CA THR A 267 25.30 -2.29 -29.00
C THR A 267 26.13 -2.70 -27.78
N LEU A 268 25.50 -2.86 -26.62
CA LEU A 268 26.18 -3.36 -25.41
C LEU A 268 26.39 -4.87 -25.47
N LYS A 269 25.48 -5.60 -26.13
CA LYS A 269 25.54 -7.06 -26.25
C LYS A 269 26.58 -7.51 -27.28
N ASP A 270 26.70 -6.78 -28.39
CA ASP A 270 27.70 -7.05 -29.43
C ASP A 270 29.15 -6.81 -28.93
N ARG A 271 29.36 -5.95 -27.94
CA ARG A 271 30.67 -5.77 -27.29
C ARG A 271 31.04 -6.88 -26.31
N SER A 272 30.05 -7.56 -25.71
CA SER A 272 30.30 -8.68 -24.78
C SER A 272 30.53 -10.02 -25.47
N GLU A 273 30.18 -10.17 -26.75
CA GLU A 273 30.38 -11.41 -27.52
C GLU A 273 31.62 -11.37 -28.44
N SER A 274 32.39 -10.27 -28.43
CA SER A 274 33.59 -10.07 -29.28
C SER A 274 34.92 -10.11 -28.50
N SER A 275 34.98 -10.78 -27.34
CA SER A 275 36.24 -11.09 -26.65
C SER A 275 36.26 -12.57 -26.28
N GLY A 276 36.47 -13.39 -27.31
CA GLY A 276 37.03 -14.73 -27.16
C GLY A 276 38.53 -14.63 -27.45
N ASP A 277 39.31 -15.08 -26.47
CA ASP A 277 40.73 -15.42 -26.51
C ASP A 277 41.73 -14.24 -26.52
N ASP A 278 42.25 -13.92 -25.33
CA ASP A 278 43.69 -13.98 -25.06
C ASP A 278 43.96 -13.91 -23.54
N ASP A 279 44.72 -14.89 -23.05
CA ASP A 279 45.29 -14.95 -21.70
C ASP A 279 46.28 -13.80 -21.47
N SER A 280 46.06 -13.03 -20.40
CA SER A 280 47.15 -12.40 -19.65
C SER A 280 46.67 -12.05 -18.25
N ASP A 281 47.26 -12.71 -17.26
CA ASP A 281 47.25 -12.32 -15.86
C ASP A 281 47.71 -10.86 -15.75
N ASP A 282 46.84 -9.97 -15.29
CA ASP A 282 47.26 -8.78 -14.55
C ASP A 282 46.13 -8.30 -13.62
N ASP A 283 46.56 -8.15 -12.37
CA ASP A 283 45.82 -7.75 -11.18
C ASP A 283 45.35 -6.30 -11.33
N ASP A 284 44.03 -6.06 -11.34
CA ASP A 284 43.50 -4.71 -11.09
C ASP A 284 42.19 -4.77 -10.30
N ASN A 285 42.35 -4.50 -9.01
CA ASN A 285 41.28 -4.38 -8.02
C ASN A 285 40.36 -3.18 -8.33
N PHE A 286 39.23 -3.43 -9.00
CA PHE A 286 38.12 -2.48 -9.01
C PHE A 286 37.32 -2.59 -7.71
N VAL A 287 37.62 -1.70 -6.76
CA VAL A 287 36.85 -1.50 -5.52
C VAL A 287 35.54 -0.79 -5.85
N PRO A 288 34.35 -1.39 -5.61
CA PRO A 288 33.11 -0.64 -5.59
C PRO A 288 33.05 0.13 -4.28
N SER A 289 32.97 1.46 -4.38
CA SER A 289 32.76 2.36 -3.25
C SER A 289 31.49 1.98 -2.47
N THR A 290 31.67 1.32 -1.33
CA THR A 290 30.61 1.13 -0.33
C THR A 290 30.34 2.45 0.38
N THR A 291 29.18 3.06 0.12
CA THR A 291 28.59 4.02 1.06
C THR A 291 27.50 3.31 1.84
N THR A 292 27.84 2.88 3.05
CA THR A 292 26.89 2.38 4.05
C THR A 292 26.04 3.55 4.57
N PRO A 293 24.70 3.45 4.68
CA PRO A 293 23.93 4.44 5.41
C PRO A 293 24.10 4.19 6.90
N GLU A 294 24.76 5.10 7.61
CA GLU A 294 24.79 5.11 9.08
C GLU A 294 23.36 5.23 9.65
N GLN A 295 23.02 4.30 10.54
CA GLN A 295 21.73 4.18 11.20
C GLN A 295 21.83 4.83 12.59
N TYR A 296 21.10 5.91 12.84
CA TYR A 296 21.04 6.54 14.18
C TYR A 296 19.70 6.26 14.85
N SER A 297 19.75 5.78 16.10
CA SER A 297 18.59 5.57 16.98
C SER A 297 18.49 6.67 18.03
N PHE A 298 17.29 7.23 18.28
CA PHE A 298 17.06 8.23 19.35
C PHE A 298 16.13 7.73 20.44
N LEU A 299 16.32 8.24 21.66
CA LEU A 299 15.61 7.86 22.89
C LEU A 299 14.82 9.05 23.45
N ILE A 300 13.57 8.83 23.89
CA ILE A 300 12.67 9.91 24.30
C ILE A 300 11.99 9.57 25.64
N ILE A 301 12.08 10.47 26.65
CA ILE A 301 11.57 10.25 28.05
C ILE A 301 10.72 11.42 28.67
N ILE A 302 9.41 11.28 29.00
CA ILE A 302 8.49 12.39 29.51
C ILE A 302 8.33 12.12 30.99
N TYR A 303 8.40 13.22 31.73
CA TYR A 303 7.96 13.32 33.12
C TYR A 303 6.78 14.29 33.22
N PHE A 304 5.74 13.89 33.96
CA PHE A 304 4.63 14.77 34.34
C PHE A 304 4.78 15.19 35.80
N TYR A 305 4.54 16.48 36.09
CA TYR A 305 4.74 17.09 37.40
C TYR A 305 3.44 17.72 37.92
N ASN A 306 3.27 17.75 39.25
CA ASN A 306 2.16 18.48 39.89
C ASN A 306 2.48 19.97 40.05
N GLU A 307 1.53 20.75 40.58
CA GLU A 307 1.70 22.19 40.82
C GLU A 307 2.77 22.52 41.88
N LYS A 308 3.27 21.52 42.62
CA LYS A 308 4.38 21.62 43.57
C LYS A 308 5.70 21.06 43.00
N ASP A 309 5.76 20.84 41.70
CA ASP A 309 6.94 20.38 40.94
C ASP A 309 7.49 19.00 41.35
N GLN A 310 6.64 18.13 41.88
CA GLN A 310 6.95 16.72 42.12
C GLN A 310 6.48 15.83 40.96
N ILE A 311 7.31 14.86 40.55
CA ILE A 311 7.01 13.92 39.46
C ILE A 311 5.85 13.02 39.87
N ILE A 312 4.81 12.98 39.05
CA ILE A 312 3.64 12.13 39.26
C ILE A 312 3.70 10.89 38.35
N LEU A 313 4.33 10.97 37.16
CA LEU A 313 4.18 9.92 36.15
C LEU A 313 5.22 9.92 34.99
N PHE A 314 5.58 8.74 34.47
CA PHE A 314 6.71 8.49 33.53
C PHE A 314 6.40 7.53 32.35
N ILE A 315 6.91 7.80 31.14
CA ILE A 315 6.83 6.88 29.97
C ILE A 315 8.11 6.86 29.12
N TRP A 316 8.41 5.67 28.59
CA TRP A 316 9.50 5.37 27.65
C TRP A 316 8.97 4.73 26.33
N VAL A 317 9.50 5.02 25.12
CA VAL A 317 9.15 4.23 23.89
C VAL A 317 10.35 4.09 22.96
N THR A 318 10.42 2.99 22.22
CA THR A 318 11.47 2.68 21.22
C THR A 318 10.88 2.26 19.87
N ASN A 319 11.58 2.65 18.79
CA ASN A 319 11.37 2.42 17.35
C ASN A 319 10.33 3.30 16.60
N LEU A 320 10.84 4.34 15.93
CA LEU A 320 10.20 4.99 14.77
C LEU A 320 11.22 5.05 13.62
N LEU A 321 10.99 4.30 12.55
CA LEU A 321 11.76 4.43 11.30
C LEU A 321 11.21 5.61 10.49
N LEU A 322 11.77 6.80 10.72
CA LEU A 322 11.51 7.99 9.90
C LEU A 322 12.64 8.16 8.88
N LYS A 323 12.38 7.84 7.61
CA LYS A 323 13.30 8.22 6.53
C LYS A 323 13.26 9.75 6.38
N LYS A 324 14.41 10.36 6.70
CA LYS A 324 14.85 11.76 6.50
C LYS A 324 13.76 12.83 6.57
N ILE A 325 13.53 13.34 7.78
CA ILE A 325 12.91 14.65 8.00
C ILE A 325 14.04 15.68 8.23
N PRO A 326 14.04 16.86 7.57
CA PRO A 326 15.10 17.87 7.70
C PRO A 326 15.24 18.37 9.14
N LYS A 327 16.49 18.64 9.56
CA LYS A 327 16.91 18.80 10.97
C LYS A 327 16.27 19.96 11.76
N ASN A 328 15.36 20.77 11.19
CA ASN A 328 14.67 21.87 11.88
C ASN A 328 13.16 21.91 11.59
N SER A 329 12.45 20.78 11.74
CA SER A 329 10.98 20.77 11.60
C SER A 329 10.25 20.44 12.90
N THR A 330 9.08 21.06 13.04
CA THR A 330 8.09 20.95 14.12
C THR A 330 7.56 19.52 14.34
N ILE A 331 7.74 18.63 13.35
CA ILE A 331 7.30 17.21 13.39
C ILE A 331 8.14 16.38 14.37
N THR A 332 9.45 16.66 14.45
CA THR A 332 10.34 16.00 15.42
C THR A 332 9.96 16.36 16.87
N GLN A 333 9.32 17.52 17.09
CA GLN A 333 8.84 17.96 18.40
C GLN A 333 7.54 17.27 18.83
N TYR A 334 6.62 16.94 17.92
CA TYR A 334 5.31 16.33 18.25
C TYR A 334 5.38 14.81 18.48
N ILE A 335 6.21 14.10 17.73
CA ILE A 335 6.39 12.63 17.82
C ILE A 335 6.89 12.21 19.20
N ASN A 336 7.73 13.05 19.80
CA ASN A 336 8.31 12.82 21.11
C ASN A 336 7.32 13.05 22.27
N ILE A 337 6.26 13.84 22.04
CA ILE A 337 5.19 14.08 23.02
C ILE A 337 4.21 12.88 23.07
N TRP A 338 3.95 12.25 21.93
CA TRP A 338 2.98 11.17 21.75
C TRP A 338 3.44 9.82 22.32
N LEU A 339 4.68 9.42 22.01
CA LEU A 339 5.28 8.17 22.49
C LEU A 339 5.21 8.09 24.02
N LYS A 340 5.42 9.23 24.63
CA LYS A 340 5.41 9.42 26.07
C LYS A 340 4.06 9.50 26.76
N LYS A 341 2.93 9.28 26.07
CA LYS A 341 1.62 8.99 26.67
C LYS A 341 1.24 7.48 26.58
N LYS A 342 2.10 6.66 25.95
CA LYS A 342 1.94 5.23 25.62
C LYS A 342 2.63 4.15 26.50
N LYS A 343 3.20 4.37 27.70
CA LYS A 343 3.58 3.24 28.62
C LYS A 343 2.86 3.21 29.96
N ILE A 344 2.42 4.38 30.45
CA ILE A 344 1.75 4.53 31.76
C ILE A 344 0.58 3.58 31.89
N ILE A 345 -0.11 3.41 30.79
CA ILE A 345 -1.45 2.90 30.83
C ILE A 345 -1.46 1.39 30.47
N ASP A 346 -0.31 0.82 30.02
CA ASP A 346 -0.12 -0.62 29.77
C ASP A 346 0.06 -1.37 31.11
N ASN A 347 0.58 -0.69 32.14
CA ASN A 347 0.88 -1.29 33.45
C ASN A 347 -0.33 -1.34 34.42
N TYR A 348 -1.40 -0.56 34.15
CA TYR A 348 -2.61 -0.55 34.99
C TYR A 348 -3.56 -1.73 34.69
N HIS A 349 -3.32 -2.44 33.59
CA HIS A 349 -4.15 -3.53 33.07
C HIS A 349 -3.97 -4.89 33.72
N THR A 350 -2.77 -5.18 34.20
CA THR A 350 -2.36 -6.55 34.53
C THR A 350 -2.97 -7.06 35.84
N ASN A 351 -3.47 -6.18 36.71
CA ASN A 351 -3.99 -6.52 38.05
C ASN A 351 -5.52 -6.61 38.19
N LEU A 352 -6.31 -6.34 37.14
CA LEU A 352 -7.80 -6.31 37.22
C LEU A 352 -8.50 -7.56 36.64
N LYS A 353 -7.76 -8.64 36.31
CA LYS A 353 -8.32 -9.85 35.67
C LYS A 353 -9.26 -10.72 36.52
N HIS A 354 -9.54 -10.37 37.78
CA HIS A 354 -10.52 -11.09 38.61
C HIS A 354 -11.57 -10.14 39.19
N LYS A 355 -12.60 -9.79 38.39
CA LYS A 355 -14.03 -9.66 38.78
C LYS A 355 -14.81 -8.80 37.79
N PHE A 356 -16.03 -9.26 37.48
CA PHE A 356 -17.18 -8.60 36.84
C PHE A 356 -17.41 -8.72 35.33
N LYS A 357 -18.72 -8.79 35.03
CA LYS A 357 -19.45 -9.26 33.85
C LYS A 357 -20.44 -8.13 33.47
N TYR A 358 -20.59 -7.80 32.17
CA TYR A 358 -21.61 -6.93 31.51
C TYR A 358 -21.53 -5.38 31.73
N SER A 359 -21.98 -4.45 30.84
CA SER A 359 -22.74 -4.45 29.55
C SER A 359 -22.43 -3.17 28.69
N ARG A 360 -22.92 -3.12 27.43
CA ARG A 360 -22.78 -2.08 26.39
C ARG A 360 -23.46 -0.73 26.71
N SER A 361 -22.77 0.41 26.51
CA SER A 361 -23.32 1.65 25.88
C SER A 361 -22.29 2.80 25.75
N HIS A 362 -22.31 3.44 24.56
CA HIS A 362 -21.92 4.83 24.23
C HIS A 362 -20.47 5.16 23.79
N PHE A 363 -20.29 5.02 22.47
CA PHE A 363 -19.60 5.96 21.56
C PHE A 363 -20.15 7.39 21.74
N LEU A 364 -19.34 8.39 22.14
CA LEU A 364 -19.63 9.83 21.92
C LEU A 364 -18.57 10.85 22.41
N VAL A 365 -17.24 10.66 22.25
CA VAL A 365 -16.27 11.74 22.62
C VAL A 365 -15.01 11.81 21.72
N ASP A 366 -15.03 11.28 20.49
CA ASP A 366 -13.89 11.44 19.55
C ASP A 366 -14.00 12.66 18.63
N PHE A 367 -14.91 13.60 18.91
CA PHE A 367 -15.22 14.69 17.98
C PHE A 367 -14.71 16.09 18.40
N LEU A 368 -13.89 16.21 19.45
CA LEU A 368 -13.62 17.54 20.03
C LEU A 368 -12.19 17.73 20.53
N LEU A 369 -11.18 17.52 19.67
CA LEU A 369 -9.84 18.13 19.85
C LEU A 369 -8.94 18.08 18.60
N MET A 370 -9.55 18.13 17.41
CA MET A 370 -8.85 18.42 16.14
C MET A 370 -9.21 19.81 15.55
N PHE A 371 -9.92 20.66 16.30
CA PHE A 371 -10.31 22.00 15.86
C PHE A 371 -9.98 23.03 16.95
N VAL A 372 -8.72 23.49 17.04
CA VAL A 372 -8.36 24.88 17.37
C VAL A 372 -6.95 25.18 16.83
N VAL A 373 -6.85 25.29 15.50
CA VAL A 373 -5.96 26.19 14.75
C VAL A 373 -6.87 26.59 13.58
N GLU A 374 -7.69 27.63 13.67
CA GLU A 374 -7.35 29.03 13.42
C GLU A 374 -8.57 29.87 13.84
N HIS A 375 -8.37 30.88 14.69
CA HIS A 375 -9.07 32.16 14.57
C HIS A 375 -8.38 33.16 15.49
N HIS A 376 -7.39 33.86 14.94
CA HIS A 376 -7.42 35.32 14.77
C HIS A 376 -6.01 35.84 14.47
N THR A 377 -5.77 36.17 13.21
CA THR A 377 -4.93 37.30 12.83
C THR A 377 -5.66 38.60 13.22
N ASN A 378 -5.13 39.29 14.23
CA ASN A 378 -4.75 40.70 14.21
C ASN A 378 -3.85 40.97 15.42
#